data_AF-W6EIX5-F1
#
_entry.id   AF-W6EIX5-F1
#
_cell.length_a   1.000
_cell.length_b   1.000
_cell.length_c   1.000
_cell.angle_alpha   90.00
_cell.angle_beta   90.00
_cell.angle_gamma   90.00
#
_symmetry.space_group_name_H-M   'P 1'
#
loop_
_entity.id
_entity.type
_entity.pdbx_description
1 polymer ?
#
loop_
_entity_poly.entity_id
_entity_poly.type
_entity_poly.pdbx_seq_one_letter_code
_entity_poly.pdbx_strand_id
1 'polypeptide(L)'
;MPIGEVLVGAALGITLQVLHEAIIKAKHRSLTTKCILDRLDATISRITPLVVHVDKISKGVEDSQRKVIEDLKRLLEKAVFLVEAYAELRRRNLLKKFRYKSRIKELEASLRWMVEVDVQVNQWLDIKQLLAKMSEMNTKLERITCPPTDCNCFKRNDSTSPVISQSSNQNILEATDGSSEEDEEESPRIDIHLRWSSRKGAKDREIRFMVK
;
A
#
# COMPACT_ATOMS: atom_id res chain seq x y z
N MET A 1 6.84 27.82 -22.25
CA MET A 1 6.38 26.48 -21.78
C MET A 1 7.61 25.70 -21.35
N PRO A 2 7.68 25.15 -20.13
CA PRO A 2 8.81 24.35 -19.73
C PRO A 2 8.68 22.96 -20.37
N ILE A 3 9.77 22.52 -21.01
CA ILE A 3 9.89 21.27 -21.78
C ILE A 3 10.00 20.04 -20.85
N GLY A 4 10.20 20.25 -19.55
CA GLY A 4 10.50 19.19 -18.57
C GLY A 4 9.31 18.33 -18.12
N GLU A 5 8.06 18.81 -18.20
CA GLU A 5 6.90 18.10 -17.63
C GLU A 5 6.28 17.06 -18.57
N VAL A 6 6.41 17.23 -19.89
CA VAL A 6 5.91 16.27 -20.90
C VAL A 6 6.82 15.04 -21.01
N LEU A 7 7.97 15.05 -20.34
CA LEU A 7 8.98 13.99 -20.44
C LEU A 7 8.79 12.87 -19.41
N VAL A 8 8.03 13.11 -18.34
CA VAL A 8 8.04 12.21 -17.16
C VAL A 8 7.26 10.93 -17.42
N GLY A 9 6.03 11.02 -17.93
CA GLY A 9 5.22 9.87 -18.31
C GLY A 9 5.84 9.10 -19.46
N ALA A 10 6.42 9.78 -20.45
CA ALA A 10 7.20 9.14 -21.51
C ALA A 10 8.40 8.34 -20.98
N ALA A 11 9.20 8.93 -20.08
CA ALA A 11 10.35 8.27 -19.46
C ALA A 11 9.91 7.06 -18.62
N LEU A 12 8.85 7.19 -17.83
CA LEU A 12 8.27 6.08 -17.07
C LEU A 12 7.77 4.96 -17.99
N GLY A 13 7.12 5.31 -19.11
CA GLY A 13 6.67 4.35 -20.12
C GLY A 13 7.82 3.53 -20.70
N ILE A 14 8.95 4.18 -21.02
CA ILE A 14 10.17 3.49 -21.48
C ILE A 14 10.69 2.54 -20.38
N THR A 15 10.78 2.99 -19.13
CA THR A 15 11.25 2.15 -18.02
C THR A 15 10.35 0.92 -17.82
N LEU A 16 9.02 1.08 -17.95
CA LEU A 16 8.07 -0.03 -17.87
C LEU A 16 8.28 -1.05 -19.00
N GLN A 17 8.54 -0.57 -20.22
CA GLN A 17 8.81 -1.45 -21.36
C GLN A 17 10.11 -2.24 -21.16
N VAL A 18 11.17 -1.58 -20.70
CA VAL A 18 12.46 -2.22 -20.37
C VAL A 18 12.26 -3.28 -19.28
N LEU A 19 11.46 -2.97 -18.26
CA LEU A 19 11.16 -3.88 -17.17
C LEU A 19 10.39 -5.12 -17.64
N HIS A 20 9.40 -4.97 -18.51
CA HIS A 20 8.67 -6.10 -19.11
C HIS A 20 9.62 -7.05 -19.85
N GLU A 21 10.51 -6.52 -20.68
CA GLU A 21 11.50 -7.33 -21.41
C GLU A 21 12.44 -8.06 -20.45
N ALA A 22 12.92 -7.37 -19.41
CA ALA A 22 13.77 -7.96 -18.38
C ALA A 22 13.06 -9.12 -17.65
N ILE A 23 11.76 -8.97 -17.35
CA ILE A 23 10.94 -10.00 -16.72
C ILE A 23 10.82 -11.24 -17.61
N ILE A 24 10.53 -11.06 -18.91
CA ILE A 24 10.45 -12.16 -19.88
C ILE A 24 11.77 -12.93 -19.90
N LYS A 25 12.90 -12.22 -20.05
CA LYS A 25 14.24 -12.80 -20.01
C LYS A 25 14.53 -13.54 -18.71
N ALA A 26 14.16 -12.97 -17.57
CA ALA A 26 14.35 -13.58 -16.25
C ALA A 26 13.52 -14.87 -16.06
N LYS A 27 12.28 -14.90 -16.57
CA LYS A 27 11.40 -16.08 -16.54
C LYS A 27 11.99 -17.27 -17.30
N HIS A 28 12.61 -17.03 -18.45
CA HIS A 28 13.32 -18.08 -19.20
C HIS A 28 14.54 -18.65 -18.46
N ARG A 29 15.13 -17.89 -17.53
CA ARG A 29 16.35 -18.28 -16.80
C ARG A 29 16.08 -19.08 -15.53
N SER A 30 14.88 -19.01 -14.97
CA SER A 30 14.53 -19.78 -13.77
C SER A 30 13.02 -19.96 -13.57
N LEU A 31 12.59 -21.22 -13.52
CA LEU A 31 11.20 -21.57 -13.23
C LEU A 31 10.81 -21.28 -11.78
N THR A 32 11.75 -21.31 -10.83
CA THR A 32 11.47 -21.14 -9.39
C THR A 32 11.17 -19.69 -8.97
N THR A 33 11.46 -18.73 -9.83
CA THR A 33 11.08 -17.31 -9.67
C THR A 33 9.95 -16.90 -10.59
N LYS A 34 9.48 -17.78 -11.48
CA LYS A 34 8.44 -17.48 -12.47
C LYS A 34 7.20 -16.87 -11.82
N CYS A 35 6.67 -17.48 -10.75
CA CYS A 35 5.50 -16.97 -10.04
C CYS A 35 5.67 -15.54 -9.49
N ILE A 36 6.83 -15.20 -8.92
CA ILE A 36 7.08 -13.84 -8.41
C ILE A 36 7.24 -12.85 -9.56
N LEU A 37 7.89 -13.27 -10.64
CA LEU A 37 8.04 -12.46 -11.84
C LEU A 37 6.69 -12.24 -12.56
N ASP A 38 5.82 -13.23 -12.59
CA ASP A 38 4.44 -13.12 -13.13
C ASP A 38 3.61 -12.13 -12.30
N ARG A 39 3.75 -12.15 -10.97
CA ARG A 39 3.09 -11.17 -10.09
C ARG A 39 3.60 -9.75 -10.30
N LEU A 40 4.92 -9.59 -10.46
CA LEU A 40 5.51 -8.30 -10.77
C LEU A 40 5.00 -7.79 -12.13
N ASP A 41 4.95 -8.65 -13.15
CA ASP A 41 4.42 -8.36 -14.49
C ASP A 41 2.96 -7.88 -14.46
N ALA A 42 2.12 -8.57 -13.67
CA ALA A 42 0.73 -8.18 -13.45
C ALA A 42 0.62 -6.83 -12.73
N THR A 43 1.49 -6.58 -11.75
CA THR A 43 1.52 -5.31 -11.00
C THR A 43 1.92 -4.16 -11.92
N ILE A 44 2.93 -4.36 -12.76
CA ILE A 44 3.34 -3.38 -13.78
C ILE A 44 2.21 -3.11 -14.76
N SER A 45 1.55 -4.15 -15.25
CA SER A 45 0.41 -4.01 -16.18
C SER A 45 -0.71 -3.15 -15.61
N ARG A 46 -0.93 -3.19 -14.28
CA ARG A 46 -1.88 -2.31 -13.57
C ARG A 46 -1.39 -0.86 -13.47
N ILE A 47 -0.08 -0.65 -13.38
CA ILE A 47 0.57 0.68 -13.29
C ILE A 47 0.62 1.38 -14.64
N THR A 48 0.84 0.64 -15.73
CA THR A 48 0.96 1.16 -17.10
C THR A 48 -0.10 2.20 -17.48
N PRO A 49 -1.42 1.95 -17.29
CA PRO A 49 -2.42 2.96 -17.61
C PRO A 49 -2.30 4.22 -16.75
N LEU A 50 -1.87 4.11 -15.48
CA LEU A 50 -1.69 5.26 -14.59
C LEU A 50 -0.57 6.19 -15.08
N VAL A 51 0.51 5.63 -15.63
CA VAL A 51 1.63 6.39 -16.18
C VAL A 51 1.21 7.27 -17.36
N VAL A 52 0.27 6.81 -18.20
CA VAL A 52 -0.28 7.60 -19.31
C VAL A 52 -1.03 8.84 -18.81
N HIS A 53 -1.54 8.81 -17.58
CA HIS A 53 -2.22 9.95 -16.96
C HIS A 53 -1.26 10.91 -16.25
N VAL A 54 -0.01 10.52 -15.97
CA VAL A 54 0.99 11.35 -15.28
C VAL A 54 1.28 12.64 -16.06
N ASP A 55 1.46 12.56 -17.37
CA ASP A 55 1.75 13.76 -18.21
C ASP A 55 0.55 14.73 -18.29
N LYS A 56 -0.67 14.21 -18.13
CA LYS A 56 -1.90 15.03 -18.11
C LYS A 56 -2.06 15.75 -16.78
N ILE A 57 -1.70 15.07 -15.69
CA ILE A 57 -1.81 15.59 -14.34
C ILE A 57 -0.68 16.58 -14.05
N SER A 58 0.54 16.36 -14.59
CA SER A 58 1.76 17.14 -14.30
C SER A 58 1.65 18.67 -14.48
N LYS A 59 0.66 19.19 -15.22
CA LYS A 59 0.43 20.64 -15.32
C LYS A 59 -0.27 21.17 -14.06
N GLY A 60 0.50 21.75 -13.14
CA GLY A 60 -0.03 22.48 -11.97
C GLY A 60 -0.09 21.66 -10.66
N VAL A 61 0.73 20.62 -10.56
CA VAL A 61 0.69 19.62 -9.48
C VAL A 61 1.34 20.10 -8.17
N GLU A 62 0.64 19.86 -7.06
CA GLU A 62 1.14 20.00 -5.68
C GLU A 62 2.39 19.14 -5.42
N ASP A 63 3.29 19.59 -4.54
CA ASP A 63 4.57 18.93 -4.24
C ASP A 63 4.42 17.46 -3.79
N SER A 64 3.28 17.11 -3.18
CA SER A 64 2.93 15.77 -2.71
C SER A 64 2.85 14.75 -3.85
N GLN A 65 2.18 15.09 -4.95
CA GLN A 65 2.00 14.22 -6.11
C GLN A 65 3.29 14.10 -6.93
N ARG A 66 4.10 15.18 -7.00
CA ARG A 66 5.45 15.13 -7.61
C ARG A 66 6.32 14.09 -6.91
N LYS A 67 6.31 14.08 -5.58
CA LYS A 67 7.06 13.10 -4.77
C LYS A 67 6.64 11.65 -5.07
N VAL A 68 5.34 11.38 -5.17
CA VAL A 68 4.83 10.04 -5.50
C VAL A 68 5.31 9.57 -6.88
N ILE A 69 5.33 10.47 -7.86
CA ILE A 69 5.83 10.16 -9.22
C ILE A 69 7.34 9.86 -9.19
N GLU A 70 8.12 10.62 -8.43
CA GLU A 70 9.56 10.38 -8.27
C GLU A 70 9.85 9.06 -7.54
N ASP A 71 9.09 8.75 -6.50
CA ASP A 71 9.21 7.49 -5.76
C ASP A 71 8.83 6.29 -6.65
N LEU A 72 7.78 6.41 -7.46
CA LEU A 72 7.40 5.41 -8.47
C LEU A 72 8.54 5.19 -9.47
N LYS A 73 9.11 6.28 -10.02
CA LYS A 73 10.24 6.20 -10.95
C LYS A 73 11.40 5.41 -10.34
N ARG A 74 11.78 5.74 -9.11
CA ARG A 74 12.89 5.09 -8.38
C ARG A 74 12.62 3.60 -8.15
N LEU A 75 11.38 3.23 -7.81
CA LEU A 75 11.01 1.83 -7.64
C LEU A 75 11.08 1.04 -8.95
N LEU A 76 10.63 1.63 -10.05
CA LEU A 76 10.68 0.99 -11.37
C LEU A 76 12.12 0.81 -11.87
N GLU A 77 12.99 1.81 -11.70
CA GLU A 77 14.41 1.69 -12.03
C GLU A 77 15.09 0.59 -11.20
N LYS A 78 14.78 0.53 -9.91
CA LYS A 78 15.27 -0.55 -9.03
C LYS A 78 14.74 -1.92 -9.45
N ALA A 79 13.52 -2.00 -9.98
CA ALA A 79 12.95 -3.23 -10.51
C ALA A 79 13.74 -3.74 -11.70
N VAL A 80 14.01 -2.84 -12.66
CA VAL A 80 14.81 -3.16 -13.86
C VAL A 80 16.15 -3.73 -13.43
N PHE A 81 16.88 -2.99 -12.58
CA PHE A 81 18.18 -3.41 -12.10
C PHE A 81 18.16 -4.80 -11.43
N LEU A 82 17.21 -5.06 -10.53
CA LEU A 82 17.14 -6.34 -9.82
C LEU A 82 16.78 -7.51 -10.74
N VAL A 83 15.87 -7.29 -11.70
CA VAL A 83 15.41 -8.33 -12.62
C VAL A 83 16.47 -8.66 -13.66
N GLU A 84 17.16 -7.65 -14.21
CA GLU A 84 18.29 -7.84 -15.12
C GLU A 84 19.45 -8.56 -14.43
N ALA A 85 19.87 -8.08 -13.26
CA ALA A 85 20.92 -8.72 -12.49
C ALA A 85 20.56 -10.17 -12.14
N TYR A 86 19.29 -10.46 -11.86
CA TYR A 86 18.82 -11.83 -11.65
C TYR A 86 18.94 -12.69 -12.92
N ALA A 87 18.54 -12.17 -14.08
CA ALA A 87 18.58 -12.87 -15.36
C ALA A 87 20.02 -13.23 -15.78
N GLU A 88 21.00 -12.39 -15.42
CA GLU A 88 22.42 -12.59 -15.71
C GLU A 88 23.10 -13.62 -14.81
N LEU A 89 22.50 -13.96 -13.66
CA LEU A 89 23.09 -14.93 -12.75
C LEU A 89 23.24 -16.31 -13.38
N ARG A 90 24.47 -16.83 -13.34
CA ARG A 90 24.79 -18.22 -13.72
C ARG A 90 23.92 -19.21 -12.94
N ARG A 91 23.50 -20.30 -13.60
CA ARG A 91 22.58 -21.30 -13.03
C ARG A 91 23.00 -21.85 -11.66
N ARG A 92 24.31 -21.95 -11.39
CA ARG A 92 24.88 -22.48 -10.14
C ARG A 92 24.85 -21.51 -8.95
N ASN A 93 24.57 -20.21 -9.17
CA ASN A 93 24.59 -19.19 -8.11
C ASN A 93 23.31 -19.18 -7.25
N LEU A 94 22.97 -20.32 -6.64
CA LEU A 94 21.69 -20.51 -5.93
C LEU A 94 21.48 -19.52 -4.78
N LEU A 95 22.50 -19.25 -3.96
CA LEU A 95 22.40 -18.31 -2.84
C LEU A 95 22.12 -16.88 -3.30
N LYS A 96 22.82 -16.41 -4.34
CA LYS A 96 22.56 -15.08 -4.92
C LYS A 96 21.15 -15.04 -5.50
N LYS A 97 20.74 -16.07 -6.24
CA LYS A 97 19.38 -16.17 -6.80
C LYS A 97 18.29 -16.09 -5.72
N PHE A 98 18.50 -16.75 -4.59
CA PHE A 98 17.59 -16.68 -3.45
C PHE A 98 17.50 -15.24 -2.90
N ARG A 99 18.63 -14.55 -2.71
CA ARG A 99 18.65 -13.15 -2.24
C ARG A 99 17.93 -12.21 -3.20
N TYR A 100 18.17 -12.33 -4.50
CA TYR A 100 17.47 -11.53 -5.50
C TYR A 100 15.97 -11.85 -5.56
N LYS A 101 15.58 -13.13 -5.41
CA LYS A 101 14.17 -13.53 -5.31
C LYS A 101 13.46 -12.81 -4.16
N SER A 102 14.08 -12.74 -2.97
CA SER A 102 13.51 -12.00 -1.84
C SER A 102 13.42 -10.52 -2.11
N ARG A 103 14.46 -9.90 -2.69
CA ARG A 103 14.45 -8.47 -3.04
C ARG A 103 13.39 -8.11 -4.09
N ILE A 104 13.18 -8.97 -5.09
CA ILE A 104 12.13 -8.78 -6.10
C ILE A 104 10.75 -8.90 -5.45
N LYS A 105 10.57 -9.83 -4.50
CA LYS A 105 9.32 -9.98 -3.73
C LYS A 105 9.02 -8.75 -2.88
N GLU A 106 10.01 -8.24 -2.15
CA GLU A 106 9.88 -7.01 -1.37
C GLU A 106 9.51 -5.82 -2.26
N LEU A 107 10.15 -5.72 -3.42
CA LEU A 107 9.87 -4.64 -4.37
C LEU A 107 8.46 -4.72 -4.96
N GLU A 108 7.99 -5.91 -5.32
CA GLU A 108 6.61 -6.11 -5.79
C GLU A 108 5.61 -5.68 -4.72
N ALA A 109 5.87 -5.99 -3.45
CA ALA A 109 5.04 -5.53 -2.33
C ALA A 109 5.06 -4.00 -2.19
N SER A 110 6.22 -3.36 -2.33
CA SER A 110 6.33 -1.89 -2.30
C SER A 110 5.56 -1.22 -3.45
N LEU A 111 5.69 -1.74 -4.68
CA LEU A 111 4.96 -1.24 -5.83
C LEU A 111 3.45 -1.40 -5.64
N ARG A 112 3.02 -2.57 -5.15
CA ARG A 112 1.62 -2.83 -4.86
C ARG A 112 1.06 -1.88 -3.80
N TRP A 113 1.80 -1.65 -2.71
CA TRP A 113 1.42 -0.71 -1.66
C TRP A 113 1.25 0.70 -2.20
N MET A 114 2.19 1.18 -3.02
CA MET A 114 2.11 2.52 -3.62
C MET A 114 0.85 2.69 -4.52
N VAL A 115 0.53 1.67 -5.31
CA VAL A 115 -0.67 1.68 -6.19
C VAL A 115 -1.96 1.59 -5.40
N GLU A 116 -2.00 0.74 -4.36
CA GLU A 116 -3.22 0.49 -3.58
C GLU A 116 -3.47 1.56 -2.51
N VAL A 117 -2.43 2.13 -1.92
CA VAL A 117 -2.56 3.04 -0.78
C VAL A 117 -2.26 4.47 -1.20
N ASP A 118 -1.07 4.76 -1.73
CA ASP A 118 -0.66 6.14 -1.95
C ASP A 118 -1.47 6.83 -3.06
N VAL A 119 -1.76 6.13 -4.15
CA VAL A 119 -2.61 6.67 -5.23
C VAL A 119 -4.06 6.85 -4.78
N GLN A 120 -4.62 5.92 -4.00
CA GLN A 120 -6.00 6.00 -3.51
C GLN A 120 -6.17 7.09 -2.44
N VAL A 121 -5.20 7.25 -1.53
CA VAL A 121 -5.21 8.29 -0.50
C VAL A 121 -5.17 9.68 -1.15
N ASN A 122 -4.38 9.86 -2.21
CA ASN A 122 -4.35 11.12 -2.95
C ASN A 122 -5.69 11.40 -3.66
N GLN A 123 -6.29 10.39 -4.31
CA GLN A 123 -7.63 10.54 -4.91
C GLN A 123 -8.70 10.88 -3.86
N TRP A 124 -8.63 10.27 -2.67
CA TRP A 124 -9.53 10.57 -1.55
C TRP A 124 -9.35 11.99 -1.03
N LEU A 125 -8.11 12.48 -0.94
CA LEU A 125 -7.80 13.84 -0.51
C LEU A 125 -8.42 14.87 -1.46
N ASP A 126 -8.31 14.64 -2.77
CA ASP A 126 -8.88 15.50 -3.81
C ASP A 126 -10.42 15.50 -3.73
N ILE A 127 -11.05 14.34 -3.55
CA ILE A 127 -12.51 14.22 -3.37
C ILE A 127 -12.97 14.98 -2.11
N LYS A 128 -12.23 14.85 -1.00
CA LYS A 128 -12.53 15.57 0.24
C LYS A 128 -12.41 17.08 0.06
N GLN A 129 -11.38 17.54 -0.64
CA GLN A 129 -11.19 18.97 -0.91
C GLN A 129 -12.29 19.52 -1.82
N LEU A 130 -12.71 18.74 -2.82
CA LEU A 130 -13.84 19.10 -3.70
C LEU A 130 -15.16 19.19 -2.91
N LEU A 131 -15.45 18.21 -2.05
CA LEU A 131 -16.63 18.23 -1.18
C LEU A 131 -16.65 19.43 -0.25
N ALA A 132 -15.50 19.80 0.32
CA ALA A 132 -15.37 21.00 1.16
C ALA A 132 -15.68 22.28 0.38
N LYS A 133 -15.13 22.43 -0.83
CA LYS A 133 -15.41 23.57 -1.72
C LYS A 133 -16.88 23.62 -2.15
N MET A 134 -17.49 22.48 -2.45
CA MET A 134 -18.91 22.39 -2.80
C MET A 134 -19.82 22.79 -1.63
N SER A 135 -19.48 22.36 -0.41
CA SER A 135 -20.18 22.77 0.81
C SER A 135 -20.08 24.29 1.02
N GLU A 136 -18.88 24.87 0.87
CA GLU A 136 -18.68 26.32 0.96
C GLU A 136 -19.54 27.07 -0.07
N MET A 137 -19.57 26.61 -1.34
CA MET A 137 -20.42 27.19 -2.37
C MET A 137 -21.91 27.10 -2.02
N ASN A 138 -22.38 25.96 -1.51
CA ASN A 138 -23.78 25.80 -1.09
C ASN A 138 -24.15 26.78 0.03
N THR A 139 -23.28 26.97 1.04
CA THR A 139 -23.55 27.96 2.11
C THR A 139 -23.56 29.39 1.59
N LYS A 140 -22.73 29.72 0.60
CA LYS A 140 -22.73 31.03 -0.07
C LYS A 140 -24.02 31.23 -0.88
N LEU A 141 -24.48 30.19 -1.58
CA LEU A 141 -25.71 30.22 -2.35
C LEU A 141 -26.94 30.38 -1.45
N GLU A 142 -26.99 29.71 -0.29
CA GLU A 142 -28.06 29.88 0.69
C GLU A 142 -28.16 31.33 1.19
N ARG A 143 -27.02 31.99 1.47
CA ARG A 143 -27.01 33.41 1.86
C ARG A 143 -27.56 34.35 0.80
N ILE A 144 -27.42 34.01 -0.48
CA ILE A 144 -27.91 34.83 -1.61
C ILE A 144 -29.37 34.48 -1.94
N THR A 145 -29.80 33.25 -1.70
CA THR A 145 -31.14 32.74 -2.04
C THR A 145 -32.16 32.97 -0.93
N CYS A 146 -31.73 33.40 0.27
CA CYS A 146 -32.64 33.91 1.28
C CYS A 146 -33.56 34.97 0.64
N PRO A 147 -34.89 34.81 0.70
CA PRO A 147 -35.82 35.85 0.31
C PRO A 147 -35.47 37.13 1.08
N PRO A 148 -35.69 38.34 0.52
CA PRO A 148 -35.68 39.55 1.33
C PRO A 148 -36.77 39.35 2.39
N THR A 149 -36.37 38.96 3.59
CA THR A 149 -37.29 38.90 4.72
C THR A 149 -37.70 40.33 4.96
N ASP A 150 -38.94 40.64 4.57
CA ASP A 150 -39.58 41.88 4.94
C ASP A 150 -39.32 42.15 6.42
N CYS A 151 -38.73 43.30 6.68
CA CYS A 151 -38.48 43.80 8.00
C CYS A 151 -39.81 43.88 8.75
N ASN A 152 -40.08 42.91 9.62
CA ASN A 152 -41.10 43.06 10.65
C ASN A 152 -40.45 42.89 12.03
N CYS A 153 -40.01 44.03 12.54
CA CYS A 153 -39.80 44.27 13.95
C CYS A 153 -41.14 44.09 14.68
N PHE A 154 -41.36 42.97 15.36
CA PHE A 154 -42.31 42.92 16.47
C PHE A 154 -41.70 42.22 17.67
N LYS A 155 -41.42 43.03 18.69
CA LYS A 155 -41.13 42.60 20.05
C LYS A 155 -42.27 41.73 20.57
N ARG A 156 -41.94 40.55 21.10
CA ARG A 156 -42.54 40.09 22.36
C ARG A 156 -41.58 39.16 23.08
N ASN A 157 -41.42 39.48 24.35
CA ASN A 157 -40.47 38.86 25.25
C ASN A 157 -41.02 37.55 25.82
N ASP A 158 -40.09 36.85 26.47
CA ASP A 158 -40.27 35.95 27.61
C ASP A 158 -40.35 34.44 27.35
N SER A 159 -39.16 33.85 27.52
CA SER A 159 -38.89 32.83 28.54
C SER A 159 -39.16 31.35 28.22
N THR A 160 -38.05 30.62 28.30
CA THR A 160 -37.89 29.23 28.79
C THR A 160 -37.77 28.13 27.75
N SER A 161 -36.56 27.56 27.72
CA SER A 161 -36.04 26.47 26.90
C SER A 161 -36.91 25.21 26.84
N PRO A 162 -36.87 24.46 25.73
CA PRO A 162 -37.38 23.09 25.70
C PRO A 162 -36.34 22.10 26.24
N VAL A 163 -36.84 21.25 27.14
CA VAL A 163 -36.18 20.06 27.68
C VAL A 163 -35.95 19.05 26.56
N ILE A 164 -34.71 18.60 26.40
CA ILE A 164 -34.36 17.48 25.51
C ILE A 164 -34.76 16.18 26.21
N SER A 165 -35.77 15.50 25.66
CA SER A 165 -36.02 14.08 25.92
C SER A 165 -35.07 13.24 25.05
N GLN A 166 -34.24 12.40 25.68
CA GLN A 166 -33.68 11.22 25.03
C GLN A 166 -33.97 9.99 25.88
N SER A 167 -34.87 9.19 25.33
CA SER A 167 -35.08 7.77 25.60
C SER A 167 -33.90 6.97 25.05
N SER A 168 -33.36 6.03 25.82
CA SER A 168 -33.30 4.62 25.39
C SER A 168 -32.70 3.74 26.50
N ASN A 169 -33.43 2.68 26.82
CA ASN A 169 -33.06 1.59 27.70
C ASN A 169 -31.87 0.78 27.15
N GLN A 170 -31.07 0.15 28.01
CA GLN A 170 -31.06 -1.32 28.13
C GLN A 170 -30.19 -1.85 29.28
N ASN A 171 -30.74 -2.92 29.85
CA ASN A 171 -30.40 -3.70 31.02
C ASN A 171 -29.20 -4.64 30.80
N ILE A 172 -28.35 -4.78 31.84
CA ILE A 172 -28.14 -5.97 32.72
C ILE A 172 -27.37 -7.12 32.07
N LEU A 173 -26.22 -7.46 32.68
CA LEU A 173 -25.95 -8.77 33.33
C LEU A 173 -24.52 -8.76 33.90
N GLU A 174 -24.41 -8.57 35.22
CA GLU A 174 -23.26 -9.05 35.99
C GLU A 174 -23.43 -10.54 36.23
N ALA A 175 -22.37 -11.30 36.00
CA ALA A 175 -22.20 -12.65 36.50
C ALA A 175 -20.85 -12.74 37.22
N THR A 176 -20.96 -13.34 38.40
CA THR A 176 -20.01 -13.58 39.47
C THR A 176 -18.80 -14.44 39.10
N ASP A 177 -17.67 -14.05 39.68
CA ASP A 177 -16.75 -14.84 40.52
C ASP A 177 -16.35 -16.26 40.05
N GLY A 178 -15.04 -16.44 39.87
CA GLY A 178 -14.42 -17.71 39.51
C GLY A 178 -12.94 -17.71 39.87
N SER A 179 -12.66 -18.23 41.06
CA SER A 179 -11.36 -18.66 41.59
C SER A 179 -10.46 -19.34 40.54
N SER A 180 -9.16 -19.04 40.57
CA SER A 180 -8.14 -19.88 39.93
C SER A 180 -6.92 -19.98 40.84
N GLU A 181 -6.81 -21.14 41.48
CA GLU A 181 -5.57 -21.67 42.04
C GLU A 181 -4.59 -22.01 40.91
N GLU A 182 -3.33 -21.82 41.25
CA GLU A 182 -2.08 -22.38 40.73
C GLU A 182 -2.16 -23.39 39.56
N ASP A 183 -1.57 -23.00 38.43
CA ASP A 183 -0.87 -23.93 37.53
C ASP A 183 0.38 -23.21 37.01
N GLU A 184 1.56 -23.72 37.37
CA GLU A 184 2.82 -23.25 36.80
C GLU A 184 2.82 -23.54 35.29
N GLU A 185 2.65 -22.49 34.47
CA GLU A 185 2.81 -22.55 33.03
C GLU A 185 4.25 -22.97 32.66
N GLU A 186 4.44 -24.27 32.42
CA GLU A 186 5.58 -24.74 31.63
C GLU A 186 5.45 -24.14 30.21
N SER A 187 6.25 -23.10 29.94
CA SER A 187 6.32 -22.49 28.61
C SER A 187 6.58 -23.59 27.56
N PRO A 188 5.85 -23.58 26.41
CA PRO A 188 5.99 -24.64 25.42
C PRO A 188 7.38 -24.61 24.80
N ARG A 189 8.23 -25.56 25.21
CA ARG A 189 9.59 -25.70 24.68
C ARG A 189 9.51 -26.31 23.29
N ILE A 190 9.92 -25.54 22.29
CA ILE A 190 9.98 -26.02 20.91
C ILE A 190 11.33 -26.70 20.72
N ASP A 191 11.29 -28.01 20.47
CA ASP A 191 12.45 -28.82 20.14
C ASP A 191 12.53 -29.05 18.63
N ILE A 192 13.58 -28.54 18.00
CA ILE A 192 13.81 -28.68 16.56
C ILE A 192 15.00 -29.60 16.33
N HIS A 193 14.73 -30.73 15.68
CA HIS A 193 15.72 -31.76 15.36
C HIS A 193 16.01 -31.81 13.87
N LEU A 194 17.28 -31.61 13.49
CA LEU A 194 17.73 -31.67 12.10
C LEU A 194 18.83 -32.73 11.97
N ARG A 195 18.50 -33.83 11.29
CA ARG A 195 19.44 -34.91 10.96
C ARG A 195 19.59 -35.04 9.46
N TRP A 196 20.82 -35.16 8.98
CA TRP A 196 21.09 -35.51 7.58
C TRP A 196 22.35 -36.34 7.41
N SER A 197 22.32 -37.19 6.39
CA SER A 197 23.39 -38.13 6.04
C SER A 197 24.11 -37.66 4.76
N SER A 198 25.44 -37.73 4.76
CA SER A 198 26.26 -37.36 3.59
C SER A 198 26.52 -38.59 2.73
N ARG A 199 26.21 -38.53 1.43
CA ARG A 199 26.47 -39.64 0.48
C ARG A 199 27.94 -40.02 0.32
N LYS A 200 28.88 -39.19 0.77
CA LYS A 200 30.34 -39.40 0.57
C LYS A 200 31.12 -39.71 1.85
N GLY A 201 30.44 -39.88 2.98
CA GLY A 201 31.11 -40.28 4.22
C GLY A 201 30.06 -40.71 5.23
N ALA A 202 30.21 -41.91 5.76
CA ALA A 202 29.30 -42.60 6.67
C ALA A 202 29.21 -41.94 8.07
N LYS A 203 29.00 -40.63 8.12
CA LYS A 203 28.78 -39.88 9.36
C LYS A 203 27.49 -39.09 9.21
N ASP A 204 26.47 -39.56 9.90
CA ASP A 204 25.25 -38.80 10.12
C ASP A 204 25.59 -37.58 10.97
N ARG A 205 25.10 -36.42 10.54
CA ARG A 205 25.22 -35.18 11.30
C ARG A 205 23.86 -34.83 11.84
N GLU A 206 23.84 -34.43 13.09
CA GLU A 206 22.64 -34.10 13.84
C GLU A 206 22.87 -32.81 14.60
N ILE A 207 21.87 -31.94 14.56
CA ILE A 207 21.83 -30.70 15.35
C ILE A 207 20.45 -30.61 15.98
N ARG A 208 20.42 -30.35 17.29
CA ARG A 208 19.20 -30.15 18.07
C ARG A 208 19.19 -28.75 18.65
N PHE A 209 18.07 -28.05 18.49
CA PHE A 209 17.85 -26.74 19.08
C PHE A 209 16.70 -26.83 20.07
N MET A 210 16.95 -26.41 21.30
CA MET A 210 15.93 -26.24 22.33
C MET A 210 15.66 -24.74 22.47
N VAL A 211 14.45 -24.31 22.14
CA VAL A 211 14.00 -22.94 22.39
C VAL A 211 13.03 -22.98 23.57
N LYS A 212 13.40 -22.29 24.66
CA LYS A 212 12.55 -22.10 25.84
C LYS A 212 11.59 -20.93 25.64
#